data_AF-R9QL61-F1
#
_entry.id   AF-R9QL61-F1
#
_cell.length_a   1.000
_cell.length_b   1.000
_cell.length_c   1.000
_cell.angle_alpha   90.00
_cell.angle_beta   90.00
_cell.angle_gamma   90.00
#
_symmetry.space_group_name_H-M   'P 1'
#
loop_
_entity.id
_entity.type
_entity.pdbx_description
1 polymer ?
#
loop_
_entity_poly.entity_id
_entity_poly.type
_entity_poly.pdbx_seq_one_letter_code
_entity_poly.pdbx_strand_id
1 'polypeptide(L)'
;GFLTILLLLRYPIEDMPITPYVGVGVGAAYVSTPLKTAINNQNSKFGFAGQVKAGVSYDVTPEVKLYAGARYFGSFGAHFDSETTGADNK
;
A
#
# COMPACT_ATOMS: atom_id res chain seq x y z
N GLY A 1 -2.80 10.32 4.18
CA GLY A 1 -3.37 9.34 3.24
C GLY A 1 -2.26 8.50 2.64
N PHE A 2 -2.56 7.27 2.21
CA PHE A 2 -1.57 6.36 1.59
C PHE A 2 -1.56 6.51 0.06
N LEU A 3 -0.43 6.91 -0.51
CA LEU A 3 -0.20 6.91 -1.96
C LEU A 3 0.63 5.68 -2.33
N THR A 4 0.20 4.93 -3.35
CA THR A 4 0.86 3.69 -3.76
C THR A 4 1.00 3.65 -5.27
N ILE A 5 2.17 3.25 -5.75
CA ILE A 5 2.44 2.99 -7.16
C ILE A 5 2.51 1.48 -7.35
N LEU A 6 1.76 0.95 -8.32
CA LEU A 6 1.72 -0.47 -8.66
C LEU A 6 2.24 -0.66 -10.08
N LEU A 7 3.35 -1.37 -10.23
CA LEU A 7 3.74 -1.91 -11.53
C LEU A 7 2.92 -3.19 -11.77
N LEU A 8 2.31 -3.31 -12.94
CA LEU A 8 1.44 -4.42 -13.29
C LEU A 8 1.93 -5.05 -14.60
N LEU A 9 2.25 -6.34 -14.53
CA LEU A 9 2.64 -7.18 -15.66
C LEU A 9 1.46 -8.04 -16.07
N ARG A 10 1.17 -8.09 -17.37
CA ARG A 10 0.07 -8.85 -17.97
C ARG A 10 0.63 -9.92 -18.88
N TYR A 11 0.00 -11.08 -18.86
CA TYR A 11 0.39 -12.24 -19.66
C TYR A 11 -0.81 -12.67 -20.51
N PRO A 12 -1.03 -12.04 -21.68
CA PRO A 12 -2.08 -12.47 -22.59
C PRO A 12 -1.79 -13.90 -23.06
N ILE A 13 -2.82 -14.73 -23.11
CA ILE A 13 -2.75 -16.09 -23.64
C ILE A 13 -3.50 -16.07 -24.97
N GLU A 14 -2.88 -16.57 -26.03
CA GLU A 14 -3.53 -16.69 -27.34
C GLU A 14 -4.81 -17.51 -27.22
N ASP A 15 -5.85 -17.10 -27.96
CA ASP A 15 -7.16 -17.75 -28.00
C ASP A 15 -7.91 -17.86 -26.66
N MET A 16 -7.49 -17.14 -25.62
CA MET A 16 -8.23 -17.04 -24.37
C MET A 16 -8.74 -15.61 -24.11
N PRO A 17 -10.02 -15.44 -23.72
CA PRO A 17 -10.55 -14.14 -23.32
C PRO A 17 -10.02 -13.68 -21.94
N ILE A 18 -9.18 -14.50 -21.29
CA ILE A 18 -8.62 -14.27 -19.96
C ILE A 18 -7.14 -13.90 -20.08
N THR A 19 -6.76 -12.77 -19.48
CA THR A 19 -5.38 -12.31 -19.35
C THR A 19 -4.97 -12.28 -17.88
N PRO A 20 -4.17 -13.26 -17.40
CA PRO A 20 -3.57 -13.19 -16.08
C PRO A 20 -2.64 -11.96 -15.92
N TYR A 21 -2.56 -11.45 -14.70
CA TYR A 21 -1.66 -10.37 -14.33
C TYR A 21 -1.11 -10.53 -12.92
N VAL A 22 0.11 -10.05 -12.73
CA VAL A 22 0.76 -9.91 -11.43
C VAL A 22 1.32 -8.50 -11.32
N GLY A 23 1.30 -7.93 -10.14
CA GLY A 23 1.84 -6.61 -9.89
C GLY A 23 2.51 -6.52 -8.53
N VAL A 24 3.53 -5.69 -8.49
CA VAL A 24 4.27 -5.33 -7.28
C VAL A 24 4.30 -3.81 -7.18
N GLY A 25 4.12 -3.29 -5.98
CA GLY A 25 4.07 -1.86 -5.74
C GLY A 25 4.69 -1.46 -4.43
N VAL A 26 5.03 -0.19 -4.37
CA VAL A 26 5.50 0.48 -3.16
C VAL A 26 4.69 1.75 -2.94
N GLY A 27 4.52 2.14 -1.70
CA GLY A 27 3.78 3.32 -1.33
C GLY A 27 4.36 4.01 -0.11
N ALA A 28 3.95 5.26 0.07
CA ALA A 28 4.27 6.05 1.24
C ALA A 28 2.97 6.66 1.80
N ALA A 29 2.91 6.77 3.11
CA ALA A 29 1.91 7.54 3.81
C ALA A 29 2.57 8.67 4.58
N TYR A 30 1.92 9.82 4.49
CA TYR A 30 2.11 10.90 5.43
C TYR A 30 0.86 10.96 6.31
N VAL A 31 1.06 10.76 7.62
CA VAL A 31 0.01 10.88 8.63
C VAL A 31 0.35 12.07 9.50
N SER A 32 -0.40 13.17 9.33
CA SER A 32 -0.39 14.32 10.23
C SER A 32 -1.60 14.23 11.14
N THR A 33 -1.38 14.15 12.44
CA THR A 33 -2.45 14.15 13.44
C THR A 33 -3.00 15.58 13.61
N PRO A 34 -4.30 15.82 13.44
CA PRO A 34 -4.90 17.15 13.64
C PRO A 34 -5.23 17.43 15.11
N LEU A 35 -4.44 16.93 16.08
CA LEU A 35 -4.68 17.22 17.49
C LEU A 35 -4.04 18.57 17.87
N LYS A 36 -4.88 19.49 18.34
CA LYS A 36 -4.61 20.89 18.73
C LYS A 36 -3.56 21.08 19.85
N THR A 37 -3.10 20.00 20.48
CA THR A 37 -2.08 20.01 21.54
C THR A 37 -1.12 18.85 21.32
N ALA A 38 0.03 19.12 20.71
CA ALA A 38 1.14 18.18 20.67
C ALA A 38 1.77 18.11 22.07
N ILE A 39 1.51 17.03 22.81
CA ILE A 39 2.14 16.80 24.12
C ILE A 39 3.61 16.38 23.98
N ASN A 40 4.05 16.04 22.77
CA ASN A 40 5.46 15.89 22.45
C ASN A 40 5.67 16.14 20.95
N ASN A 41 6.87 16.54 20.54
CA ASN A 41 7.27 17.08 19.23
C ASN A 41 7.19 16.08 18.05
N GLN A 42 6.10 15.31 17.93
CA GLN A 42 5.94 14.17 17.02
C GLN A 42 4.74 14.40 16.08
N ASN A 43 4.72 15.54 15.38
CA ASN A 43 3.54 16.00 14.62
C ASN A 43 3.38 15.34 13.23
N SER A 44 4.36 14.55 12.77
CA SER A 44 4.21 13.82 11.51
C SER A 44 5.12 12.61 11.40
N LYS A 45 4.57 11.48 10.93
CA LYS A 45 5.33 10.26 10.65
C LYS A 45 5.11 9.81 9.22
N PHE A 46 6.22 9.59 8.50
CA PHE A 46 6.23 8.93 7.20
C PHE A 46 6.26 7.41 7.41
N GLY A 47 5.35 6.70 6.76
CA GLY A 47 5.34 5.23 6.72
C GLY A 47 5.49 4.74 5.29
N PHE A 48 6.16 3.60 5.10
CA PHE A 48 6.26 2.95 3.80
C PHE A 48 5.36 1.72 3.74
N ALA A 49 5.02 1.31 2.53
CA ALA A 49 4.29 0.08 2.32
C ALA A 49 4.71 -0.62 1.04
N GLY A 50 4.74 -1.95 1.11
CA GLY A 50 4.81 -2.82 -0.03
C GLY A 50 3.43 -3.38 -0.35
N GLN A 51 3.21 -3.70 -1.61
CA GLN A 51 1.99 -4.36 -2.04
C GLN A 51 2.27 -5.32 -3.18
N VAL A 52 1.48 -6.38 -3.22
CA VAL A 52 1.44 -7.31 -4.33
C VAL A 52 -0.01 -7.48 -4.77
N LYS A 53 -0.21 -7.68 -6.06
CA LYS A 53 -1.53 -7.91 -6.65
C LYS A 53 -1.41 -9.05 -7.63
N ALA A 54 -2.36 -9.98 -7.63
CA ALA A 54 -2.45 -11.02 -8.64
C ALA A 54 -3.90 -11.20 -9.03
N GLY A 55 -4.15 -11.51 -10.30
CA GLY A 55 -5.50 -11.70 -10.79
C GLY A 55 -5.56 -12.00 -12.27
N VAL A 56 -6.77 -11.92 -12.80
CA VAL A 56 -7.09 -12.13 -14.20
C VAL A 56 -7.99 -11.01 -14.70
N SER A 57 -7.82 -10.60 -15.95
CA SER A 57 -8.77 -9.73 -16.64
C SER A 57 -9.49 -10.51 -17.73
N TYR A 58 -10.81 -10.39 -17.79
CA TYR A 58 -11.65 -10.99 -18.84
C TYR A 58 -12.16 -9.90 -19.78
N ASP A 59 -11.94 -10.07 -21.07
CA ASP A 59 -12.45 -9.16 -22.09
C ASP A 59 -13.88 -9.61 -22.47
N VAL A 60 -14.90 -8.91 -21.95
CA VAL A 60 -16.32 -9.24 -22.19
C VAL A 60 -16.77 -8.72 -23.56
N THR A 61 -16.44 -7.46 -23.83
CA THR A 61 -16.56 -6.81 -25.13
C THR A 61 -15.29 -5.98 -25.36
N PRO A 62 -15.00 -5.52 -26.59
CA PRO A 62 -13.82 -4.68 -26.84
C PRO A 62 -13.74 -3.43 -25.94
N GLU A 63 -14.87 -2.96 -25.41
CA GLU A 63 -15.02 -1.79 -24.55
C GLU A 63 -15.07 -2.12 -23.05
N VAL A 64 -15.45 -3.35 -22.69
CA VAL A 64 -15.69 -3.75 -21.29
C VAL A 64 -14.73 -4.87 -20.87
N LYS A 65 -13.86 -4.54 -19.92
CA LYS A 65 -12.92 -5.47 -19.29
C LYS A 65 -13.29 -5.69 -17.83
N LEU A 66 -13.50 -6.94 -17.44
CA LEU A 66 -13.71 -7.33 -16.05
C LEU A 66 -12.36 -7.70 -15.42
N TYR A 67 -12.19 -7.37 -14.16
CA TYR A 67 -10.97 -7.69 -13.40
C TYR A 67 -11.35 -8.45 -12.14
N ALA A 68 -10.82 -9.65 -12.00
CA ALA A 68 -10.86 -10.42 -10.77
C ALA A 68 -9.45 -10.54 -10.22
N GLY A 69 -9.25 -10.38 -8.91
CA GLY A 69 -7.93 -10.49 -8.33
C GLY A 69 -7.88 -10.12 -6.86
N ALA A 70 -6.81 -10.55 -6.21
CA ALA A 70 -6.51 -10.22 -4.83
C ALA A 70 -5.37 -9.20 -4.78
N ARG A 71 -5.44 -8.30 -3.81
CA ARG A 71 -4.35 -7.37 -3.48
C ARG A 71 -3.98 -7.58 -2.03
N TYR A 72 -2.70 -7.82 -1.79
CA TYR A 72 -2.13 -7.89 -0.45
C TYR A 72 -1.26 -6.65 -0.21
N PHE A 73 -1.36 -6.10 1.00
CA PHE A 73 -0.67 -4.88 1.41
C PHE A 73 0.06 -5.13 2.72
N GLY A 74 1.35 -4.81 2.76
CA GLY A 74 2.17 -4.85 3.97
C GLY A 74 2.78 -3.47 4.22
N SER A 75 2.50 -2.85 5.36
CA SER A 75 3.14 -1.60 5.76
C SER A 75 4.41 -1.88 6.56
N PHE A 76 5.53 -1.27 6.17
CA PHE A 76 6.80 -1.34 6.86
C PHE A 76 7.21 0.07 7.31
N GLY A 77 7.44 0.27 8.60
CA GLY A 77 8.04 1.52 9.10
C GLY A 77 7.15 2.50 9.87
N ALA A 78 6.02 2.08 10.43
CA ALA A 78 5.41 2.85 11.53
C ALA A 78 6.02 2.41 12.87
N HIS A 79 7.30 2.71 13.12
CA HIS A 79 7.87 2.53 14.46
C HIS A 79 7.48 3.73 15.33
N PHE A 80 6.65 3.46 16.34
CA PHE A 80 6.45 4.39 17.44
C PHE A 80 7.57 4.11 18.43
N ASP A 81 8.73 4.76 18.23
CA ASP A 81 9.58 4.98 19.38
C ASP A 81 8.78 5.88 20.33
N SER A 82 8.25 5.26 21.38
CA SER A 82 8.08 5.97 22.62
C SER A 82 9.49 6.30 23.07
N GLU A 83 9.87 7.57 22.99
CA GLU A 83 10.94 8.07 23.85
C GLU A 83 10.48 7.80 25.29
N THR A 84 10.90 6.67 25.86
CA THR A 84 10.90 6.50 27.31
C THR A 84 12.09 7.30 27.80
N THR A 85 11.91 8.61 27.91
CA THR A 85 12.87 9.45 28.62
C THR A 85 12.63 9.29 30.12
N GLY A 86 13.59 8.65 30.78
CA GLY A 86 13.84 8.86 32.21
C GLY A 86 13.20 7.86 33.17
N ALA A 87 13.77 6.66 33.24
CA ALA A 87 13.88 5.99 34.52
C ALA A 87 14.97 6.68 35.35
N ASP A 88 14.66 7.84 35.94
CA ASP A 88 15.49 8.45 36.99
C ASP A 88 14.87 8.11 38.34
N ASN A 89 15.09 6.85 38.78
CA ASN A 89 14.95 6.49 40.18
C ASN A 89 16.22 6.98 40.90
N LYS A 90 16.08 8.03 41.70
CA LYS A 90 17.04 8.39 42.75
C LYS A 90 16.79 7.54 44.00
#